data_AF-A0A2X2UWI6-F1
#
_entry.id   AF-A0A2X2UWI6-F1
#
_cell.length_a   1.000
_cell.length_b   1.000
_cell.length_c   1.000
_cell.angle_alpha   90.00
_cell.angle_beta   90.00
_cell.angle_gamma   90.00
#
_symmetry.space_group_name_H-M   'P 1'
#
loop_
_entity.id
_entity.type
_entity.pdbx_description
1 polymer ?
#
loop_
_entity_poly.entity_id
_entity_poly.type
_entity_poly.pdbx_seq_one_letter_code
_entity_poly.pdbx_strand_id
1 'polypeptide(L)' 'MGNGRQTRVGVIAVEWLAACQGIDLREGLTSSPLLEQARKALREQVPHYTQDRFFAPDIECATELLARGDLFRLLPDFL' A
#
# COMPACT_ATOMS: atom_id res chain seq x y z
N MET A 1 -6.32 21.38 -5.97
CA MET A 1 -6.97 20.30 -6.73
C MET A 1 -5.87 19.51 -7.43
N GLY A 2 -5.37 18.46 -6.78
CA GLY A 2 -4.31 17.61 -7.33
C GLY A 2 -4.85 16.86 -8.53
N ASN A 3 -4.29 17.14 -9.71
CA ASN A 3 -4.61 16.39 -10.92
C ASN A 3 -4.18 14.94 -10.67
N GLY A 4 -5.14 14.00 -10.61
CA GLY A 4 -4.88 12.57 -10.44
C GLY A 4 -4.05 12.04 -11.60
N ARG A 5 -2.73 12.24 -11.54
CA ARG A 5 -1.81 11.81 -12.58
C ARG A 5 -1.67 10.30 -12.48
N GLN A 6 -2.26 9.60 -13.45
CA GLN A 6 -2.05 8.17 -13.67
C GLN A 6 -0.59 7.94 -14.08
N THR A 7 0.31 7.88 -13.11
CA THR A 7 1.71 7.52 -13.30
C THR A 7 1.90 6.02 -13.04
N ARG A 8 3.00 5.42 -13.54
CA ARG A 8 3.32 4.02 -13.21
C ARG A 8 3.34 3.77 -11.70
N VAL A 9 3.90 4.71 -10.93
CA VAL A 9 3.93 4.62 -9.46
C VAL A 9 2.53 4.70 -8.87
N GLY A 10 1.65 5.56 -9.41
CA GLY A 10 0.26 5.64 -8.98
C GLY A 10 -0.53 4.35 -9.21
N VAL A 11 -0.27 3.63 -10.31
CA VAL A 11 -0.85 2.30 -10.55
C VAL A 11 -0.40 1.31 -9.48
N ILE A 12 0.90 1.24 -9.18
CA ILE A 12 1.44 0.36 -8.14
C ILE A 12 0.90 0.73 -6.75
N ALA A 13 0.71 2.02 -6.47
CA ALA A 13 0.09 2.47 -5.22
C ALA A 13 -1.34 1.93 -5.07
N VAL A 14 -2.15 1.99 -6.13
CA VAL A 14 -3.51 1.42 -6.14
C VAL A 14 -3.49 -0.10 -5.97
N GLU A 15 -2.59 -0.79 -6.66
CA GLU A 15 -2.43 -2.25 -6.53
C GLU A 15 -2.06 -2.65 -5.10
N TRP A 16 -1.13 -1.92 -4.47
CA TRP A 16 -0.72 -2.18 -3.10
C TRP A 16 -1.84 -1.93 -2.08
N LEU A 17 -2.59 -0.83 -2.23
CA LEU A 17 -3.79 -0.54 -1.43
C LEU A 17 -4.82 -1.67 -1.54
N ALA A 18 -5.12 -2.11 -2.77
CA ALA A 18 -6.08 -3.17 -3.04
C ALA A 18 -5.61 -4.53 -2.47
N ALA A 19 -4.32 -4.86 -2.62
CA ALA A 19 -3.76 -6.09 -2.07
C ALA A 19 -3.85 -6.14 -0.54
N CYS A 20 -3.48 -5.06 0.14
CA CYS A 20 -3.60 -4.97 1.60
C CYS A 20 -5.05 -5.06 2.06
N GLN A 21 -5.97 -4.38 1.37
CA GLN A 21 -7.40 -4.45 1.66
C GLN A 21 -7.93 -5.88 1.48
N GLY A 22 -7.55 -6.56 0.40
CA GLY A 22 -7.95 -7.94 0.13
C GLY A 22 -7.43 -8.95 1.16
N ILE A 23 -6.24 -8.73 1.71
CA ILE A 23 -5.71 -9.53 2.82
C ILE A 23 -6.49 -9.26 4.11
N ASP A 24 -6.75 -7.99 4.44
CA ASP A 24 -7.48 -7.61 5.65
C ASP A 24 -8.89 -8.22 5.70
N LEU A 25 -9.53 -8.41 4.54
CA LEU A 25 -10.86 -9.03 4.41
C LEU A 25 -10.83 -10.57 4.56
N ARG A 26 -9.66 -11.19 4.61
CA ARG A 26 -9.50 -12.64 4.79
C ARG A 26 -9.17 -12.94 6.25
N GLU A 27 -10.21 -12.94 7.09
CA GLU A 27 -10.08 -13.25 8.52
C GLU A 27 -9.35 -14.57 8.76
N GLY A 28 -8.39 -14.56 9.71
CA GLY A 28 -7.63 -15.73 10.13
C GLY A 28 -6.48 -16.16 9.21
N LEU A 29 -6.30 -15.50 8.06
CA LEU A 29 -5.18 -15.76 7.16
C LEU A 29 -4.08 -14.71 7.30
N THR A 30 -2.83 -15.13 7.11
CA THR A 30 -1.66 -14.26 7.11
C THR A 30 -0.82 -14.53 5.87
N SER A 31 -0.09 -13.50 5.42
CA SER A 31 0.87 -13.60 4.32
C SER A 31 2.26 -13.95 4.85
N SER A 32 3.25 -13.98 3.95
CA SER A 32 4.65 -14.17 4.32
C SER A 32 5.20 -12.99 5.15
N PRO A 33 6.24 -13.20 6.00
CA PRO A 33 6.72 -12.17 6.93
C PRO A 33 7.11 -10.83 6.31
N LEU A 34 7.69 -10.82 5.10
CA LEU A 34 8.08 -9.59 4.41
C LEU A 34 6.85 -8.84 3.86
N LEU A 35 5.85 -9.57 3.37
CA LEU A 35 4.59 -8.99 2.89
C LEU A 35 3.75 -8.43 4.04
N GLU A 36 3.77 -9.07 5.22
CA GLU A 36 3.13 -8.53 6.42
C GLU A 36 3.80 -7.24 6.90
N GLN A 37 5.13 -7.13 6.81
CA GLN A 37 5.85 -5.89 7.10
C GLN A 37 5.48 -4.77 6.12
N ALA A 38 5.36 -5.08 4.83
CA ALA A 38 4.89 -4.12 3.83
C ALA A 38 3.44 -3.68 4.12
N ARG A 39 2.53 -4.63 4.37
CA ARG A 39 1.15 -4.34 4.74
C ARG A 39 1.06 -3.45 5.98
N LYS A 40 1.84 -3.76 7.02
CA LYS A 40 1.93 -2.95 8.24
C LYS A 40 2.40 -1.53 7.95
N ALA A 41 3.47 -1.37 7.16
CA ALA A 41 4.00 -0.06 6.80
C ALA A 41 2.95 0.81 6.08
N LEU A 42 2.14 0.20 5.20
CA LEU A 42 1.00 0.90 4.60
C LEU A 42 -0.04 1.29 5.65
N ARG A 43 -0.44 0.35 6.52
CA ARG A 43 -1.51 0.57 7.51
C ARG A 43 -1.16 1.55 8.61
N GLU A 44 0.12 1.78 8.87
CA GLU A 44 0.59 2.85 9.74
C GLU A 44 0.28 4.25 9.18
N GLN A 45 0.12 4.40 7.86
CA GLN A 45 -0.14 5.67 7.19
C GLN A 45 -1.55 5.78 6.58
N VAL A 46 -2.06 4.65 6.07
CA VAL A 46 -3.35 4.56 5.38
C VAL A 46 -4.24 3.55 6.11
N PRO A 47 -5.24 4.01 6.89
CA PRO A 47 -6.11 3.11 7.62
C PRO A 47 -6.91 2.21 6.69
N HIS A 48 -7.37 1.07 7.22
CA HIS A 48 -8.26 0.17 6.48
C HIS A 48 -9.47 0.92 5.91
N TYR A 49 -9.90 0.54 4.71
CA TYR A 49 -11.01 1.19 4.03
C TYR A 49 -12.33 0.56 4.50
N THR A 50 -12.91 1.08 5.59
CA THR A 50 -14.16 0.58 6.18
C THR A 50 -15.41 1.27 5.65
N GLN A 51 -15.29 2.55 5.28
CA GLN A 51 -16.38 3.41 4.87
C GLN A 51 -15.94 4.28 3.71
N ASP A 52 -16.90 4.74 2.91
CA ASP A 52 -16.57 5.57 1.76
C ASP A 52 -15.89 6.87 2.17
N ARG A 53 -14.74 7.11 1.56
CA ARG A 53 -13.96 8.33 1.69
C ARG A 53 -13.32 8.66 0.36
N PHE A 54 -12.86 9.89 0.21
CA PHE A 54 -12.02 10.23 -0.93
C PHE A 54 -10.79 9.34 -0.93
N PHE A 55 -10.56 8.64 -2.04
CA PHE A 55 -9.47 7.69 -2.17
C PHE A 55 -8.17 8.34 -2.65
N ALA A 56 -8.24 9.54 -3.21
CA ALA A 56 -7.07 10.29 -3.67
C ALA A 56 -6.00 10.51 -2.58
N PRO A 57 -6.35 10.89 -1.32
CA PRO A 57 -5.37 10.97 -0.23
C PRO A 57 -4.65 9.65 0.07
N ASP A 58 -5.37 8.53 -0.01
CA ASP A 58 -4.79 7.19 0.22
C ASP A 58 -3.79 6.83 -0.89
N ILE A 59 -4.14 7.14 -2.14
CA ILE A 59 -3.26 6.93 -3.30
C ILE A 59 -2.02 7.82 -3.22
N GLU A 60 -2.17 9.10 -2.84
CA GLU A 60 -1.06 10.04 -2.66
C GLU A 60 -0.11 9.54 -1.57
N CYS A 61 -0.64 9.13 -0.41
CA CYS A 61 0.16 8.59 0.68
C CYS A 61 0.93 7.31 0.28
N ALA A 62 0.25 6.35 -0.35
CA ALA A 62 0.90 5.13 -0.84
C ALA A 62 1.96 5.44 -1.92
N THR A 63 1.70 6.42 -2.80
CA THR A 63 2.67 6.87 -3.81
C THR A 63 3.92 7.46 -3.16
N GLU A 64 3.77 8.26 -2.09
CA GLU A 64 4.90 8.82 -1.36
C GLU A 64 5.75 7.75 -0.67
N LEU A 65 5.12 6.75 -0.04
CA LEU A 65 5.83 5.61 0.57
C LEU A 65 6.68 4.85 -0.46
N LEU A 66 6.13 4.63 -1.65
CA LEU A 66 6.86 4.01 -2.76
C LEU A 66 8.01 4.91 -3.25
N ALA A 67 7.79 6.22 -3.35
CA ALA A 67 8.80 7.17 -3.80
C ALA A 67 9.97 7.31 -2.82
N ARG A 68 9.73 7.16 -1.51
CA ARG A 68 10.77 7.14 -0.46
C ARG A 68 11.61 5.86 -0.50
N GLY A 69 11.12 4.81 -1.16
CA GLY A 69 11.80 3.52 -1.22
C GLY A 69 11.69 2.72 0.07
N ASP A 70 10.69 3.00 0.91
CA ASP A 70 10.54 2.40 2.24
C ASP A 70 10.39 0.88 2.20
N LEU A 71 9.97 0.33 1.06
CA LEU A 71 9.83 -1.10 0.81
C LEU A 71 11.14 -1.77 0.33
N PHE A 72 12.15 -1.02 -0.13
CA PHE A 72 13.38 -1.62 -0.63
C PHE A 72 14.15 -2.39 0.44
N ARG A 73 14.03 -1.97 1.71
CA ARG A 73 14.58 -2.71 2.87
C ARG A 73 13.96 -4.09 3.10
N LEU A 74 12.85 -4.39 2.41
CA LEU A 74 12.13 -5.67 2.51
C LEU A 74 12.45 -6.58 1.32
N LEU A 75 13.29 -6.15 0.38
CA LEU A 75 13.76 -7.02 -0.69
C LEU A 75 14.69 -8.08 -0.09
N PRO A 76 14.55 -9.34 -0.49
CA PRO A 76 15.46 -10.39 -0.04
C PRO A 76 16.86 -10.19 -0.64
N ASP A 77 17.88 -10.66 0.06
CA ASP A 77 19.31 -10.45 -0.25
C ASP A 77 19.77 -11.04 -1.60
N PHE A 78 18.93 -11.82 -2.29
CA PHE A 78 19.28 -12.49 -3.55
C PHE A 78 18.90 -11.69 -4.80
N LEU A 79 18.40 -10.46 -4.65
CA LEU A 79 18.13 -9.51 -5.74
C LEU A 79 19.21 -8.43 -5.81
#